data_AF-A0AAV8VK24-F1
#
_entry.id   AF-A0AAV8VK24-F1
#
_cell.length_a   1.000
_cell.length_b   1.000
_cell.length_c   1.000
_cell.angle_alpha   90.00
_cell.angle_beta   90.00
_cell.angle_gamma   90.00
#
_symmetry.space_group_name_H-M   'P 1'
#
loop_
_entity.id
_entity.type
_entity.pdbx_description
1 polymer ?
#
loop_
_entity_poly.entity_id
_entity_poly.type
_entity_poly.pdbx_seq_one_letter_code
_entity_poly.pdbx_strand_id
1 'polypeptide(L)'
;MENFELEDAVKEVMDGILPKKSRKIYEAQYDTFVKWCCQRKLENVNEDVLLVFFAEKSKTLSSSTLWAHYSMLKTMLNVKRNIDVSKFYKLSAFLKRKSEGYKPKKAKVLTLDQIDKFLLEAPDKDFLMIKTSASLLADSGASIDVLKRHGGWKSASVAEGYIENSINTKKIVADSIFGLGVGNSTESASAHQVDLGYCDCYSVPC
;
A
#
# COMPACT_ATOMS: atom_id res chain seq x y z
N MET A 1 -37.06 24.95 -10.83
CA MET A 1 -35.98 24.88 -11.83
C MET A 1 -34.67 25.38 -11.22
N GLU A 2 -34.70 26.47 -10.45
CA GLU A 2 -33.52 27.06 -9.76
C GLU A 2 -32.84 26.17 -8.70
N ASN A 3 -33.58 25.34 -7.94
CA ASN A 3 -32.95 24.45 -6.94
C ASN A 3 -32.07 23.36 -7.56
N PHE A 4 -32.37 22.93 -8.79
CA PHE A 4 -31.62 21.86 -9.45
C PHE A 4 -30.27 22.35 -9.98
N GLU A 5 -30.24 23.57 -10.53
CA GLU A 5 -29.00 24.23 -10.97
C GLU A 5 -28.08 24.57 -9.80
N LEU A 6 -28.65 24.99 -8.66
CA LEU A 6 -27.88 25.23 -7.45
C LEU A 6 -27.25 23.94 -6.90
N GLU A 7 -28.00 22.83 -6.89
CA GLU A 7 -27.49 21.53 -6.43
C GLU A 7 -26.37 20.99 -7.32
N ASP A 8 -26.48 21.13 -8.65
CA ASP A 8 -25.43 20.69 -9.58
C ASP A 8 -24.18 21.57 -9.54
N ALA A 9 -24.34 22.89 -9.44
CA ALA A 9 -23.20 23.80 -9.24
C ALA A 9 -22.48 23.52 -7.91
N VAL A 10 -23.23 23.22 -6.84
CA VAL A 10 -22.66 22.81 -5.55
C VAL A 10 -21.94 21.47 -5.68
N LYS A 11 -22.51 20.47 -6.36
CA LYS A 11 -21.83 19.19 -6.60
C LYS A 11 -20.50 19.39 -7.34
N GLU A 12 -20.46 20.22 -8.37
CA GLU A 12 -19.25 20.47 -9.15
C GLU A 12 -18.15 21.14 -8.31
N VAL A 13 -18.52 22.14 -7.50
CA VAL A 13 -17.59 22.77 -6.54
C VAL A 13 -17.10 21.76 -5.50
N MET A 14 -18.00 20.94 -4.94
CA MET A 14 -17.67 19.91 -3.96
C MET A 14 -16.77 18.82 -4.55
N ASP A 15 -16.92 18.52 -5.84
CA ASP A 15 -16.08 17.59 -6.60
C ASP A 15 -14.63 18.08 -6.70
N GLY A 16 -14.42 19.40 -6.68
CA GLY A 16 -13.11 20.05 -6.64
C GLY A 16 -12.43 20.04 -5.26
N ILE A 17 -13.18 19.85 -4.17
CA ILE A 17 -12.65 19.83 -2.79
C ILE A 17 -11.95 18.49 -2.49
N LEU A 18 -12.42 17.39 -3.11
CA LEU A 18 -11.84 16.07 -2.89
C LEU A 18 -10.58 15.86 -3.74
N PRO A 19 -9.53 15.21 -3.19
CA PRO A 19 -8.35 14.87 -3.98
C PRO A 19 -8.73 13.97 -5.17
N LYS A 20 -8.54 14.46 -6.41
CA LYS A 20 -8.95 13.77 -7.65
C LYS A 20 -8.50 12.30 -7.72
N LYS A 21 -7.27 12.00 -7.31
CA LYS A 21 -6.70 10.64 -7.34
C LYS A 21 -7.26 9.71 -6.25
N SER A 22 -7.68 10.25 -5.12
CA SER A 22 -8.05 9.46 -3.93
C SER A 22 -9.55 9.51 -3.61
N ARG A 23 -10.35 10.21 -4.42
CA ARG A 23 -11.79 10.41 -4.22
C ARG A 23 -12.54 9.11 -3.86
N LYS A 24 -12.37 8.05 -4.65
CA LYS A 24 -13.01 6.75 -4.43
C LYS A 24 -12.76 6.18 -3.03
N ILE A 25 -11.58 6.40 -2.47
CA ILE A 25 -11.21 5.91 -1.14
C ILE A 25 -11.92 6.71 -0.05
N TYR A 26 -12.05 8.03 -0.22
CA TYR A 26 -12.77 8.90 0.70
C TYR A 26 -14.27 8.55 0.72
N GLU A 27 -14.86 8.35 -0.45
CA GLU A 27 -16.26 7.92 -0.60
C GLU A 27 -16.49 6.56 0.06
N ALA A 28 -15.66 5.56 -0.24
CA ALA A 28 -15.78 4.22 0.36
C ALA A 28 -15.66 4.24 1.90
N GLN A 29 -14.79 5.10 2.46
CA GLN A 29 -14.70 5.26 3.91
C GLN A 29 -15.94 5.92 4.50
N TYR A 30 -16.48 6.94 3.83
CA TYR A 30 -17.72 7.57 4.25
C TYR A 30 -18.89 6.58 4.20
N ASP A 31 -19.01 5.79 3.14
CA ASP A 31 -20.07 4.79 3.01
C ASP A 31 -19.96 3.70 4.08
N THR A 32 -18.73 3.30 4.43
CA THR A 32 -18.49 2.38 5.56
C THR A 32 -19.00 2.95 6.88
N PHE A 33 -18.77 4.24 7.13
CA PHE A 33 -19.28 4.93 8.31
C PHE A 33 -20.81 5.06 8.29
N VAL A 34 -21.40 5.46 7.17
CA VAL A 34 -22.86 5.58 7.02
C VAL A 34 -23.54 4.22 7.25
N LYS A 35 -23.00 3.13 6.68
CA LYS A 35 -23.51 1.77 6.92
C LYS A 35 -23.47 1.41 8.41
N TRP A 36 -22.39 1.76 9.11
CA TRP A 36 -22.28 1.55 10.55
C TRP A 36 -23.30 2.37 11.35
N CYS A 37 -23.58 3.61 10.95
CA CYS A 37 -24.65 4.42 11.55
C CYS A 37 -26.04 3.82 11.32
N CYS A 38 -26.34 3.37 10.09
CA CYS A 38 -27.61 2.74 9.74
C CYS A 38 -27.87 1.47 10.56
N GLN A 39 -26.84 0.62 10.73
CA GLN A 39 -26.93 -0.59 11.56
C GLN A 39 -27.30 -0.29 13.01
N ARG A 40 -26.92 0.89 13.52
CA ARG A 40 -27.17 1.32 14.90
C ARG A 40 -28.36 2.28 15.04
N LYS A 41 -29.07 2.55 13.94
CA LYS A 41 -30.19 3.51 13.88
C LYS A 41 -29.80 4.90 14.40
N LEU A 42 -28.58 5.34 14.06
CA LEU A 42 -28.08 6.67 14.41
C LEU A 42 -28.37 7.64 13.27
N GLU A 43 -29.29 8.57 13.50
CA GLU A 43 -29.67 9.58 12.50
C GLU A 43 -28.72 10.79 12.54
N ASN A 44 -28.38 11.23 13.75
CA ASN A 44 -27.54 12.40 13.99
C ASN A 44 -26.07 12.01 14.19
N VAL A 45 -25.18 12.68 13.48
CA VAL A 45 -23.72 12.51 13.62
C VAL A 45 -23.19 13.64 14.51
N ASN A 46 -22.57 13.27 15.63
CA ASN A 46 -21.94 14.18 16.58
C ASN A 46 -20.61 13.60 17.07
N GLU A 47 -19.96 14.29 18.01
CA GLU A 47 -18.67 13.88 18.57
C GLU A 47 -18.74 12.49 19.24
N ASP A 48 -19.80 12.18 19.97
CA ASP A 48 -19.94 10.91 20.69
C ASP A 48 -20.08 9.72 19.73
N VAL A 49 -20.86 9.90 18.65
CA VAL A 49 -21.00 8.90 17.58
C VAL A 49 -19.65 8.58 16.95
N LEU A 50 -18.86 9.62 16.64
CA LEU A 50 -17.52 9.43 16.08
C LEU A 50 -16.56 8.81 17.09
N LEU A 51 -16.62 9.20 18.38
CA LEU A 51 -15.82 8.59 19.44
C LEU A 51 -16.06 7.08 19.52
N VAL A 52 -17.32 6.63 19.55
CA VAL A 52 -17.65 5.20 19.59
C VAL A 52 -17.15 4.49 18.34
N PHE A 53 -17.37 5.07 17.16
CA PHE A 53 -16.89 4.52 15.89
C PHE A 53 -15.37 4.35 15.88
N PHE A 54 -14.61 5.39 16.23
CA PHE A 54 -13.15 5.35 16.26
C PHE A 54 -12.61 4.48 17.40
N ALA A 55 -13.32 4.36 18.52
CA ALA A 55 -12.98 3.44 19.58
C ALA A 55 -13.03 1.98 19.08
N GLU A 56 -14.07 1.61 18.33
CA GLU A 56 -14.18 0.29 17.71
C GLU A 56 -13.08 0.04 16.67
N LYS A 57 -12.86 1.01 15.76
CA LYS A 57 -11.80 0.90 14.74
C LYS A 57 -10.39 0.87 15.32
N SER A 58 -10.15 1.55 16.45
CA SER A 58 -8.84 1.55 17.12
C SER A 58 -8.40 0.17 17.62
N LYS A 59 -9.34 -0.78 17.77
CA LYS A 59 -9.03 -2.16 18.17
C LYS A 59 -8.45 -2.98 17.01
N THR A 60 -8.73 -2.61 15.77
CA THR A 60 -8.34 -3.37 14.57
C THR A 60 -7.32 -2.65 13.70
N LEU A 61 -7.26 -1.32 13.75
CA LEU A 61 -6.40 -0.50 12.89
C LEU A 61 -5.17 0.02 13.63
N SER A 62 -4.06 0.15 12.89
CA SER A 62 -2.87 0.87 13.38
C SER A 62 -3.15 2.35 13.56
N SER A 63 -2.43 3.03 14.45
CA SER A 63 -2.63 4.46 14.74
C SER A 63 -2.51 5.33 13.48
N SER A 64 -1.56 5.03 12.58
CA SER A 64 -1.42 5.76 11.31
C SER A 64 -2.62 5.58 10.38
N THR A 65 -3.16 4.36 10.28
CA THR A 65 -4.35 4.09 9.48
C THR A 65 -5.59 4.75 10.08
N LEU A 66 -5.71 4.73 11.42
CA LEU A 66 -6.79 5.37 12.15
C LEU A 66 -6.82 6.89 11.90
N TRP A 67 -5.66 7.55 11.92
CA TRP A 67 -5.52 8.96 11.58
C TRP A 67 -5.85 9.26 10.11
N ALA A 68 -5.51 8.36 9.18
CA ALA A 68 -5.92 8.49 7.79
C ALA A 68 -7.45 8.39 7.64
N HIS A 69 -8.09 7.44 8.31
CA HIS A 69 -9.55 7.30 8.34
C HIS A 69 -10.23 8.53 8.94
N TYR A 70 -9.69 9.06 10.06
CA TYR A 70 -10.13 10.33 10.64
C TYR A 70 -10.08 11.47 9.63
N SER A 71 -8.97 11.62 8.92
CA SER A 71 -8.78 12.70 7.94
C SER A 71 -9.75 12.59 6.76
N MET A 72 -9.98 11.36 6.29
CA MET A 72 -10.97 11.08 5.24
C MET A 72 -12.38 11.43 5.71
N LEU A 73 -12.79 10.94 6.89
CA LEU A 73 -14.13 11.21 7.43
C LEU A 73 -14.33 12.68 7.77
N LYS A 74 -13.33 13.37 8.33
CA LYS A 74 -13.36 14.82 8.59
C LYS A 74 -13.72 15.59 7.31
N THR A 75 -13.05 15.27 6.21
CA THR A 75 -13.30 15.91 4.92
C THR A 75 -14.71 15.59 4.41
N MET A 76 -15.09 14.32 4.43
CA MET A 76 -16.38 13.88 3.91
C MET A 76 -17.58 14.39 4.71
N LEU A 77 -17.45 14.49 6.03
CA LEU A 77 -18.49 15.04 6.91
C LEU A 77 -18.63 16.56 6.74
N ASN A 78 -17.52 17.27 6.52
CA ASN A 78 -17.56 18.68 6.19
C ASN A 78 -18.24 18.91 4.83
N VAL A 79 -17.89 18.12 3.81
CA VAL A 79 -18.44 18.27 2.45
C VAL A 79 -19.92 17.84 2.37
N LYS A 80 -20.28 16.66 2.86
CA LYS A 80 -21.62 16.07 2.66
C LYS A 80 -22.65 16.47 3.70
N ARG A 81 -22.22 16.86 4.91
CA ARG A 81 -23.12 17.16 6.04
C ARG A 81 -22.84 18.51 6.68
N ASN A 82 -21.86 19.27 6.20
CA ASN A 82 -21.42 20.54 6.78
C ASN A 82 -21.08 20.43 8.28
N ILE A 83 -20.49 19.29 8.67
CA ILE A 83 -20.07 19.03 10.06
C ILE A 83 -18.57 19.24 10.17
N ASP A 84 -18.18 20.28 10.91
CA ASP A 84 -16.78 20.56 11.20
C ASP A 84 -16.26 19.73 12.39
N VAL A 85 -15.72 18.56 12.06
CA VAL A 85 -15.12 17.61 13.02
C VAL A 85 -13.86 18.17 13.68
N SER A 86 -13.27 19.26 13.19
CA SER A 86 -12.09 19.87 13.83
C SER A 86 -12.39 20.41 15.23
N LYS A 87 -13.67 20.73 15.50
CA LYS A 87 -14.15 21.22 16.80
C LYS A 87 -14.33 20.12 17.85
N PHE A 88 -14.18 18.85 17.45
CA PHE A 88 -14.37 17.69 18.34
C PHE A 88 -13.07 17.38 19.09
N TYR A 89 -12.87 18.11 20.19
CA TYR A 89 -11.66 18.04 20.99
C TYR A 89 -11.49 16.69 21.71
N LYS A 90 -12.56 16.06 22.20
CA LYS A 90 -12.51 14.74 22.85
C LYS A 90 -12.08 13.68 21.86
N LEU A 91 -12.61 13.73 20.63
CA LEU A 91 -12.19 12.85 19.55
C LEU A 91 -10.71 13.04 19.21
N SER A 92 -10.27 14.28 19.08
CA SER A 92 -8.86 14.59 18.79
C SER A 92 -7.92 14.09 19.90
N ALA A 93 -8.31 14.25 21.16
CA ALA A 93 -7.55 13.79 22.31
C ALA A 93 -7.47 12.25 22.37
N PHE A 94 -8.58 11.58 22.08
CA PHE A 94 -8.62 10.12 21.98
C PHE A 94 -7.66 9.59 20.91
N LEU A 95 -7.69 10.15 19.70
CA LEU A 95 -6.82 9.73 18.60
C LEU A 95 -5.34 9.98 18.89
N LYS A 96 -5.01 11.13 19.49
CA LYS A 96 -3.63 11.47 19.92
C LYS A 96 -3.09 10.44 20.89
N ARG A 97 -3.87 10.10 21.92
CA ARG A 97 -3.48 9.09 22.92
C ARG A 97 -3.28 7.70 22.31
N LYS A 98 -4.11 7.33 21.33
CA LYS A 98 -3.93 6.06 20.59
C LYS A 98 -2.70 6.03 19.68
N SER A 99 -2.10 7.17 19.37
CA SER A 99 -0.83 7.28 18.64
C SER A 99 0.39 7.49 19.55
N GLU A 100 0.21 7.64 20.86
CA GLU A 100 1.34 7.76 21.78
C GLU A 100 2.23 6.52 21.72
N GLY A 101 3.54 6.73 21.63
CA GLY A 101 4.51 5.65 21.47
C GLY A 101 4.56 5.00 20.08
N TYR A 102 3.76 5.46 19.10
CA TYR A 102 3.85 4.96 17.73
C TYR A 102 5.25 5.23 17.15
N LYS A 103 5.95 4.15 16.79
CA LYS A 103 7.21 4.22 16.05
C LYS A 103 6.90 4.00 14.56
N PRO A 104 7.25 4.95 13.68
CA PRO A 104 7.03 4.79 12.24
C PRO A 104 7.71 3.52 11.72
N LYS A 105 6.94 2.65 11.06
CA LYS A 105 7.48 1.53 10.28
C LYS A 105 8.05 2.09 8.98
N LYS A 106 9.27 2.62 9.04
CA LYS A 106 10.00 3.06 7.84
C LYS A 106 10.42 1.84 7.03
N ALA A 107 10.33 1.93 5.70
CA ALA A 107 10.94 0.94 4.82
C ALA A 107 12.46 0.89 5.07
N LYS A 108 13.10 -0.25 4.81
CA LYS A 108 14.56 -0.32 4.94
C LYS A 108 15.16 0.67 3.94
N VAL A 109 16.18 1.39 4.40
CA VAL A 109 16.94 2.26 3.50
C VAL A 109 17.76 1.33 2.61
N LEU A 110 17.59 1.45 1.29
CA LEU A 110 18.40 0.72 0.32
C LEU A 110 19.86 1.16 0.52
N THR A 111 20.72 0.22 0.87
CA THR A 111 22.15 0.48 1.13
C THR A 111 22.93 0.44 -0.18
N LEU A 112 24.12 1.08 -0.20
CA LEU A 112 25.01 1.03 -1.38
C LEU A 112 25.36 -0.41 -1.74
N ASP A 113 25.70 -1.25 -0.75
CA ASP A 113 25.96 -2.68 -0.97
C ASP A 113 24.79 -3.40 -1.67
N GLN A 114 23.54 -3.04 -1.34
CA GLN A 114 22.36 -3.62 -1.98
C GLN A 114 22.18 -3.11 -3.42
N ILE A 115 22.55 -1.86 -3.70
CA ILE A 115 22.55 -1.29 -5.05
C ILE A 115 23.64 -1.95 -5.88
N ASP A 116 24.87 -2.03 -5.38
CA ASP A 116 26.00 -2.65 -6.07
C ASP A 116 25.72 -4.12 -6.35
N LYS A 117 25.16 -4.82 -5.37
CA LYS A 117 24.68 -6.18 -5.55
C LYS A 117 23.66 -6.26 -6.69
N PHE A 118 22.64 -5.40 -6.69
CA PHE A 118 21.66 -5.38 -7.78
C PHE A 118 22.29 -5.08 -9.15
N LEU A 119 23.22 -4.13 -9.22
CA LEU A 119 23.94 -3.76 -10.44
C LEU A 119 24.85 -4.87 -10.98
N LEU A 120 25.43 -5.69 -10.11
CA LEU A 120 26.29 -6.80 -10.53
C LEU A 120 25.48 -8.06 -10.86
N GLU A 121 24.39 -8.29 -10.13
CA GLU A 121 23.78 -9.61 -10.07
C GLU A 121 22.45 -9.74 -10.81
N ALA A 122 21.74 -8.64 -11.06
CA ALA A 122 20.47 -8.69 -11.76
C ALA A 122 20.68 -8.96 -13.28
N PRO A 123 19.92 -9.88 -13.90
CA PRO A 123 20.02 -10.16 -15.33
C PRO A 123 19.72 -8.94 -16.20
N ASP A 124 20.61 -8.61 -17.14
CA ASP A 124 20.45 -7.41 -17.97
C ASP A 124 19.22 -7.49 -18.87
N LYS A 125 18.86 -8.67 -19.36
CA LYS A 125 17.67 -8.87 -20.20
C LYS A 125 16.40 -8.25 -19.60
N ASP A 126 16.24 -8.34 -18.28
CA ASP A 126 15.05 -7.89 -17.57
C ASP A 126 15.26 -6.56 -16.84
N PHE A 127 16.51 -6.24 -16.46
CA PHE A 127 16.81 -5.12 -15.56
C PHE A 127 17.77 -4.07 -16.11
N LEU A 128 18.25 -4.18 -17.36
CA LEU A 128 19.25 -3.26 -17.93
C LEU A 128 18.88 -1.79 -17.75
N MET A 129 17.63 -1.41 -18.04
CA MET A 129 17.15 -0.02 -17.89
C MET A 129 17.11 0.45 -16.42
N ILE A 130 16.87 -0.46 -15.48
CA ILE A 130 16.83 -0.16 -14.05
C ILE A 130 18.25 -0.07 -13.49
N LYS A 131 19.18 -0.88 -14.00
CA LYS A 131 20.58 -0.86 -13.60
C LYS A 131 21.26 0.44 -14.05
N THR A 132 21.09 0.83 -15.32
CA THR A 132 21.67 2.08 -15.84
C THR A 132 21.14 3.31 -15.11
N SER A 133 19.85 3.34 -14.78
CA SER A 133 19.26 4.41 -13.97
C SER A 133 19.72 4.36 -12.51
N ALA A 134 19.85 3.19 -11.89
CA ALA A 134 20.39 3.04 -10.54
C ALA A 134 21.83 3.55 -10.42
N SER A 135 22.70 3.22 -11.38
CA SER A 135 24.09 3.72 -11.40
C SER A 135 24.13 5.25 -11.52
N LEU A 136 23.40 5.84 -12.48
CA LEU A 136 23.34 7.29 -12.67
C LEU A 136 22.81 8.03 -11.42
N LEU A 137 21.85 7.42 -10.72
CA LEU A 137 21.24 8.00 -9.53
C LEU A 137 22.13 7.86 -8.28
N ALA A 138 22.89 6.77 -8.18
CA ALA A 138 23.92 6.60 -7.15
C ALA A 138 25.01 7.68 -7.27
N ASP A 139 25.46 7.98 -8.50
CA ASP A 139 26.49 8.98 -8.77
C ASP A 139 26.01 10.43 -8.54
N SER A 140 24.70 10.69 -8.64
CA SER A 140 24.11 12.03 -8.46
C SER A 140 23.58 12.30 -7.04
N GLY A 141 23.67 11.33 -6.13
CA GLY A 141 23.14 11.45 -4.76
C GLY A 141 21.61 11.55 -4.70
N ALA A 142 20.91 11.10 -5.75
CA ALA A 142 19.46 11.18 -5.85
C ALA A 142 18.75 10.19 -4.91
N SER A 143 17.59 10.58 -4.39
CA SER A 143 16.85 9.74 -3.43
C SER A 143 16.14 8.56 -4.10
N ILE A 144 15.96 7.49 -3.34
CA ILE A 144 15.29 6.22 -3.75
C ILE A 144 13.91 6.41 -4.39
N ASP A 145 13.21 7.51 -4.09
CA ASP A 145 11.89 7.82 -4.67
C ASP A 145 11.97 8.28 -6.14
N VAL A 146 13.14 8.72 -6.60
CA VAL A 146 13.44 8.93 -8.02
C VAL A 146 13.61 7.58 -8.72
N LEU A 147 14.36 6.65 -8.13
CA LEU A 147 14.55 5.30 -8.67
C LEU A 147 13.24 4.54 -8.84
N LYS A 148 12.35 4.58 -7.83
CA LYS A 148 11.03 3.92 -7.91
C LYS A 148 10.17 4.48 -9.04
N ARG A 149 10.24 5.78 -9.31
CA ARG A 149 9.51 6.45 -10.40
C ARG A 149 10.03 6.01 -11.77
N HIS A 150 11.34 5.88 -11.93
CA HIS A 150 11.95 5.48 -13.20
C HIS A 150 11.85 3.98 -13.48
N GLY A 151 12.00 3.12 -12.45
CA GLY A 151 11.92 1.66 -12.59
C GLY A 151 10.49 1.09 -12.58
N GLY A 152 9.46 1.93 -12.43
CA GLY A 152 8.05 1.49 -12.41
C GLY A 152 7.67 0.67 -11.16
N TRP A 153 8.45 0.75 -10.08
CA TRP A 153 8.24 -0.08 -8.88
C TRP A 153 7.12 0.48 -8.01
N LYS A 154 6.06 -0.32 -7.80
CA LYS A 154 4.89 0.07 -7.02
C LYS A 154 5.16 0.22 -5.51
N SER A 155 6.22 -0.38 -4.98
CA SER A 155 6.65 -0.22 -3.58
C SER A 155 8.11 -0.62 -3.34
N ALA A 156 8.69 -0.17 -2.22
CA ALA A 156 10.01 -0.62 -1.77
C ALA A 156 10.03 -2.13 -1.45
N SER A 157 8.91 -2.69 -0.97
CA SER A 157 8.78 -4.10 -0.65
C SER A 157 8.85 -5.02 -1.87
N VAL A 158 8.40 -4.56 -3.04
CA VAL A 158 8.56 -5.33 -4.29
C VAL A 158 10.04 -5.41 -4.66
N ALA A 159 10.77 -4.31 -4.58
CA ALA A 159 12.22 -4.29 -4.80
C ALA A 159 12.99 -5.17 -3.80
N GLU A 160 12.65 -5.06 -2.51
CA GLU A 160 13.24 -5.87 -1.43
C GLU A 160 13.00 -7.38 -1.65
N GLY A 161 11.79 -7.78 -2.06
CA GLY A 161 11.46 -9.19 -2.33
C GLY A 161 12.22 -9.79 -3.51
N TYR A 162 12.51 -9.00 -4.56
CA TYR A 162 13.35 -9.45 -5.67
C TYR A 162 14.80 -9.67 -5.25
N ILE A 163 15.35 -8.77 -4.43
CA ILE A 163 16.71 -8.89 -3.89
C ILE A 163 16.81 -10.13 -2.99
N GLU A 164 15.82 -10.36 -2.12
CA GLU A 164 15.78 -11.52 -1.22
C GLU A 164 15.64 -12.86 -1.97
N ASN A 165 14.75 -12.93 -2.97
CA ASN A 165 14.61 -14.12 -3.81
C ASN A 165 15.88 -14.43 -4.59
N SER A 166 16.56 -13.41 -5.14
CA SER A 166 17.83 -13.57 -5.86
C SER A 166 18.94 -14.15 -4.95
N ILE A 167 19.01 -13.70 -3.69
CA ILE A 167 19.96 -14.24 -2.70
C ILE A 167 19.71 -15.72 -2.42
N ASN A 168 18.44 -16.11 -2.24
CA ASN A 168 18.08 -17.49 -1.97
C ASN A 168 18.37 -18.40 -3.18
N THR A 169 18.06 -17.95 -4.40
CA THR A 169 18.39 -18.70 -5.62
C THR A 169 19.90 -18.92 -5.75
N LYS A 170 20.72 -17.92 -5.45
CA LYS A 170 22.18 -18.04 -5.50
C LYS A 170 22.76 -18.96 -4.43
N LYS A 171 22.19 -18.97 -3.22
CA LYS A 171 22.57 -19.95 -2.18
C LYS A 171 22.29 -21.37 -2.65
N ILE A 172 21.08 -21.62 -3.19
CA ILE A 172 20.69 -22.93 -3.71
C ILE A 172 21.63 -23.38 -4.84
N VAL A 173 21.96 -22.48 -5.77
CA VAL A 173 22.89 -22.77 -6.87
C VAL A 173 24.31 -23.00 -6.37
N ALA A 174 24.79 -22.21 -5.41
CA ALA A 174 26.11 -22.40 -4.80
C ALA A 174 26.19 -23.75 -4.07
N ASP A 175 25.19 -24.08 -3.25
CA ASP A 175 25.11 -25.36 -2.53
C ASP A 175 25.06 -26.55 -3.51
N SER A 176 24.41 -26.38 -4.66
CA SER A 176 24.36 -27.37 -5.74
C SER A 176 25.70 -27.53 -6.47
N ILE A 177 26.49 -26.47 -6.61
CA ILE A 177 27.81 -26.48 -7.29
C ILE A 177 28.89 -27.07 -6.38
N PHE A 178 28.86 -26.77 -5.08
CA PHE A 178 29.88 -27.21 -4.13
C PHE A 178 29.63 -28.61 -3.55
N GLY A 179 28.56 -29.29 -3.96
CA GLY A 179 28.37 -30.70 -3.66
C GLY A 179 28.27 -31.01 -2.16
N LEU A 180 27.77 -30.08 -1.33
CA LEU A 180 27.34 -30.41 0.03
C LEU A 180 25.99 -31.13 -0.03
N GLY A 181 26.02 -32.31 -0.64
CA GLY A 181 24.95 -33.27 -0.56
C GLY A 181 24.82 -33.72 0.88
N VAL A 182 23.69 -33.37 1.50
CA VAL A 182 23.08 -34.25 2.49
C VAL A 182 22.68 -35.52 1.73
N GLY A 183 23.58 -36.51 1.67
CA GLY A 183 23.21 -37.87 1.24
C GLY A 183 22.42 -38.54 2.37
N ASN A 184 21.16 -38.95 2.23
CA ASN A 184 20.47 -39.88 1.31
C ASN A 184 20.23 -41.24 1.98
N SER A 185 18.99 -41.74 1.86
CA SER A 185 18.56 -43.12 1.52
C SER A 185 17.05 -43.25 1.74
N THR A 186 16.17 -43.88 0.97
CA THR A 186 16.10 -44.57 -0.34
C THR A 186 14.60 -44.93 -0.46
N GLU A 187 13.91 -44.90 -1.61
CA GLU A 187 13.78 -46.05 -2.51
C GLU A 187 13.05 -45.67 -3.81
N SER A 188 13.39 -46.44 -4.84
CA SER A 188 13.10 -46.34 -6.27
C SER A 188 11.65 -46.66 -6.68
N ALA A 189 11.17 -46.07 -7.78
CA ALA A 189 10.86 -46.81 -9.02
C ALA A 189 10.31 -45.93 -10.17
N SER A 190 10.99 -46.05 -11.32
CA SER A 190 10.48 -46.10 -12.70
C SER A 190 9.85 -44.89 -13.40
N ALA A 191 10.32 -44.72 -14.64
CA ALA A 191 10.05 -43.67 -15.62
C ALA A 191 8.67 -43.73 -16.31
N HIS A 192 8.14 -42.57 -16.71
CA HIS A 192 7.70 -42.32 -18.10
C HIS A 192 7.45 -40.83 -18.42
N GLN A 193 8.27 -40.36 -19.36
CA GLN A 193 8.07 -39.44 -20.50
C GLN A 193 6.98 -38.33 -20.50
N VAL A 194 7.51 -37.11 -20.71
CA VAL A 194 6.98 -35.82 -21.22
C VAL A 194 5.51 -35.69 -21.65
N ASP A 195 4.89 -34.60 -21.18
CA ASP A 195 4.05 -33.74 -22.04
C ASP A 195 4.36 -32.25 -21.77
N LEU A 196 4.64 -31.53 -22.85
CA LEU A 196 4.94 -30.11 -22.91
C LEU A 196 3.63 -29.36 -23.15
N GLY A 197 2.97 -28.94 -22.07
CA GLY A 197 1.85 -28.01 -22.10
C GLY A 197 2.27 -26.58 -21.75
N TYR A 198 2.98 -25.90 -22.66
CA TYR A 198 3.06 -24.44 -22.65
C TYR A 198 1.81 -23.88 -23.31
N CYS A 199 1.05 -23.02 -22.60
CA CYS A 199 0.16 -21.97 -23.10
C CYS A 199 -0.67 -21.45 -21.91
N ASP A 200 -0.96 -20.17 -21.73
CA ASP A 200 -0.48 -18.95 -22.35
C ASP A 200 -0.96 -17.80 -21.46
N CYS A 201 -0.40 -16.62 -21.70
CA CYS A 201 -0.74 -15.40 -21.00
C CYS A 201 -2.14 -14.86 -21.40
N TYR A 202 -2.69 -14.01 -20.53
CA TYR A 202 -3.80 -13.07 -20.74
C TYR A 202 -5.23 -13.63 -20.90
N SER A 203 -6.08 -13.30 -19.92
CA SER A 203 -7.38 -12.66 -20.18
C SER A 203 -7.95 -12.01 -18.92
N VAL A 204 -8.10 -10.69 -18.98
CA VAL A 204 -9.12 -9.93 -18.25
C VAL A 204 -10.49 -10.40 -18.79
N PRO A 205 -11.56 -10.51 -18.00
CA PRO A 205 -12.58 -9.45 -18.10
C PRO A 205 -13.46 -9.19 -16.86
N CYS A 206 -14.05 -7.98 -16.91
CA CYS A 206 -15.24 -7.43 -16.25
C CYS A 206 -15.20 -7.18 -14.73
#